data_AF-A0A3C0RY81-F1
#
_entry.id   AF-A0A3C0RY81-F1
#
_cell.length_a   1.000
_cell.length_b   1.000
_cell.length_c   1.000
_cell.angle_alpha   90.00
_cell.angle_beta   90.00
_cell.angle_gamma   90.00
#
_symmetry.space_group_name_H-M   'P 1'
#
loop_
_entity.id
_entity.type
_entity.pdbx_description
1 polymer ?
#
loop_
_entity_poly.entity_id
_entity_poly.type
_entity_poly.pdbx_seq_one_letter_code
_entity_poly.pdbx_strand_id
1 'polypeptide(L)'
;MSIKAKVTLVGAGPGDPDLISLKGIKAIEKADVILYDALVNDELLDYAQAECIKIYVGKRAEQLSTSQDEINRLLVDYALNYGHVVRLKGGDPFVFGRGGE
;
A
#
# COMPACT_ATOMS: atom_id res chain seq x y z
N MET A 1 5.33 11.86 -21.50
CA MET A 1 4.04 11.96 -20.78
C MET A 1 4.31 12.55 -19.41
N SER A 2 3.41 13.40 -18.90
CA SER A 2 3.55 13.93 -17.53
C SER A 2 3.06 12.88 -16.53
N ILE A 3 3.86 12.60 -15.50
CA ILE A 3 3.50 11.68 -14.42
C ILE A 3 2.39 12.34 -13.59
N LYS A 4 1.29 11.62 -13.36
CA LYS A 4 0.20 12.09 -12.50
C LYS A 4 0.32 11.47 -11.12
N ALA A 5 0.92 12.22 -10.20
CA ALA A 5 1.08 11.79 -8.82
C ALA A 5 -0.29 11.55 -8.16
N LYS A 6 -0.45 10.37 -7.54
CA LYS A 6 -1.68 9.97 -6.85
C LYS A 6 -1.35 8.97 -5.76
N VAL A 7 -1.90 9.16 -4.58
CA VAL A 7 -1.87 8.16 -3.50
C VAL A 7 -3.28 7.64 -3.25
N THR A 8 -3.44 6.34 -3.00
CA THR A 8 -4.69 5.73 -2.56
C THR A 8 -4.44 4.85 -1.34
N LEU A 9 -5.10 5.17 -0.24
CA LEU A 9 -5.13 4.32 0.96
C LEU A 9 -6.17 3.23 0.76
N VAL A 10 -5.77 1.97 0.92
CA VAL A 10 -6.62 0.80 0.73
C VAL A 10 -6.56 -0.08 1.96
N GLY A 11 -7.74 -0.41 2.51
CA GLY A 11 -7.87 -1.46 3.51
C GLY A 11 -7.89 -2.83 2.84
N ALA A 12 -7.01 -3.72 3.30
CA ALA A 12 -6.85 -5.08 2.81
C ALA A 12 -7.91 -6.04 3.41
N GLY A 13 -8.70 -5.60 4.39
CA GLY A 13 -9.58 -6.47 5.15
C GLY A 13 -8.84 -7.24 6.26
N PRO A 14 -9.51 -8.13 6.99
CA PRO A 14 -8.99 -8.74 8.21
C PRO A 14 -8.04 -9.93 7.98
N GLY A 15 -7.76 -10.33 6.73
CA GLY A 15 -6.78 -11.36 6.38
C GLY A 15 -7.22 -12.25 5.22
N ASP A 16 -8.50 -12.64 5.18
CA ASP A 16 -9.08 -13.35 4.03
C ASP A 16 -9.10 -12.40 2.81
N PRO A 17 -8.45 -12.76 1.69
CA PRO A 17 -8.39 -11.92 0.49
C PRO A 17 -9.76 -11.54 -0.06
N ASP A 18 -10.78 -12.40 0.08
CA ASP A 18 -12.13 -12.15 -0.45
C ASP A 18 -12.87 -11.03 0.30
N LEU A 19 -12.37 -10.63 1.48
CA LEU A 19 -12.94 -9.55 2.28
C LEU A 19 -12.43 -8.16 1.89
N ILE A 20 -11.53 -8.05 0.91
CA ILE A 20 -11.17 -6.76 0.33
C ILE A 20 -12.33 -6.21 -0.54
N SER A 21 -12.44 -4.88 -0.62
CA SER A 21 -13.41 -4.27 -1.53
C SER A 21 -13.00 -4.42 -3.01
N LEU A 22 -13.98 -4.50 -3.92
CA LEU A 22 -13.74 -4.46 -5.37
C LEU A 22 -12.96 -3.22 -5.82
N LYS A 23 -13.13 -2.09 -5.13
CA LYS A 23 -12.37 -0.85 -5.42
C LYS A 23 -10.92 -0.95 -4.97
N GLY A 24 -10.65 -1.72 -3.91
CA GLY A 24 -9.30 -2.04 -3.43
C GLY A 24 -8.53 -2.85 -4.48
N ILE A 25 -9.12 -3.94 -4.99
CA ILE A 25 -8.52 -4.74 -6.08
C ILE A 25 -8.24 -3.85 -7.31
N LYS A 26 -9.23 -3.08 -7.77
CA LYS A 26 -9.06 -2.16 -8.91
C LYS A 26 -7.99 -1.09 -8.69
N ALA A 27 -7.67 -0.75 -7.44
CA ALA A 27 -6.59 0.17 -7.12
C ALA A 27 -5.23 -0.54 -7.19
N ILE A 28 -5.13 -1.78 -6.68
CA ILE A 28 -3.94 -2.64 -6.75
C ILE A 28 -3.57 -2.94 -8.20
N GLU A 29 -4.55 -3.34 -9.03
CA GLU A 29 -4.37 -3.65 -10.46
C GLU A 29 -3.82 -2.48 -11.29
N LYS A 30 -3.95 -1.24 -10.80
CA LYS A 30 -3.54 0.00 -11.48
C LYS A 30 -2.38 0.70 -10.79
N ALA A 31 -1.85 0.13 -9.71
CA ALA A 31 -0.79 0.75 -8.94
C ALA A 31 0.55 0.62 -9.67
N ASP A 32 1.26 1.73 -9.79
CA ASP A 32 2.66 1.73 -10.21
C ASP A 32 3.57 1.26 -9.05
N VAL A 33 3.17 1.59 -7.81
CA VAL A 33 3.89 1.23 -6.58
C VAL A 33 2.89 0.84 -5.48
N ILE A 34 3.20 -0.22 -4.71
CA ILE A 34 2.43 -0.65 -3.54
C ILE A 34 3.33 -0.64 -2.31
N LEU A 35 2.96 0.15 -1.29
CA LEU A 35 3.54 0.07 0.05
C LEU A 35 2.61 -0.76 0.96
N TYR A 36 3.10 -1.87 1.50
CA TYR A 36 2.31 -2.80 2.32
C TYR A 36 3.00 -3.16 3.64
N ASP A 37 2.24 -3.58 4.65
CA ASP A 37 2.75 -3.97 5.96
C ASP A 37 2.42 -5.42 6.33
N ALA A 38 2.92 -5.86 7.48
CA ALA A 38 2.86 -7.26 7.94
C ALA A 38 1.45 -7.83 8.10
N LEU A 39 0.42 -6.99 8.17
CA LEU A 39 -0.97 -7.42 8.38
C LEU A 39 -1.72 -7.66 7.06
N VAL A 40 -1.09 -7.36 5.93
CA VAL A 40 -1.64 -7.62 4.60
C VAL A 40 -1.39 -9.07 4.23
N ASN A 41 -2.40 -9.73 3.67
CA ASN A 41 -2.21 -11.04 3.04
C ASN A 41 -1.51 -10.87 1.69
N ASP A 42 -0.39 -11.58 1.50
CA ASP A 42 0.45 -11.46 0.30
C ASP A 42 -0.28 -11.86 -0.99
N GLU A 43 -1.32 -12.71 -0.94
CA GLU A 43 -2.14 -13.07 -2.12
C GLU A 43 -2.79 -11.84 -2.77
N LEU A 44 -3.07 -10.78 -2.00
CA LEU A 44 -3.59 -9.53 -2.54
C LEU A 44 -2.58 -8.82 -3.46
N LEU A 45 -1.29 -9.09 -3.30
CA LEU A 45 -0.23 -8.50 -4.13
C LEU A 45 -0.17 -9.15 -5.52
N ASP A 46 -0.78 -10.31 -5.71
CA ASP A 46 -0.78 -11.01 -7.00
C ASP A 46 -1.72 -10.36 -8.02
N TYR A 47 -2.64 -9.51 -7.57
CA TYR A 47 -3.46 -8.66 -8.45
C TYR A 47 -2.70 -7.48 -9.06
N ALA A 48 -1.50 -7.16 -8.54
CA ALA A 48 -0.70 -6.07 -9.06
C ALA A 48 -0.11 -6.41 -10.45
N GLN A 49 0.14 -5.39 -11.28
CA GLN A 49 0.83 -5.59 -12.54
C GLN A 49 2.25 -6.14 -12.32
N ALA A 50 2.80 -6.85 -13.32
CA ALA A 50 4.12 -7.48 -13.20
C ALA A 50 5.23 -6.44 -12.94
N GLU A 51 5.07 -5.23 -13.47
CA GLU A 51 6.01 -4.13 -13.34
C GLU A 51 5.81 -3.30 -12.06
N CYS A 52 4.76 -3.59 -11.27
CA CYS A 52 4.45 -2.86 -10.05
C CYS A 52 5.55 -3.04 -9.00
N ILE A 53 6.05 -1.92 -8.47
CA ILE A 53 7.08 -1.94 -7.42
C ILE A 53 6.40 -2.23 -6.07
N LYS A 54 6.76 -3.33 -5.42
CA LYS A 54 6.20 -3.74 -4.11
C LYS A 54 7.21 -3.43 -2.99
N ILE A 55 6.85 -2.50 -2.11
CA ILE A 55 7.68 -2.04 -0.99
C ILE A 55 7.07 -2.48 0.34
N TYR A 56 7.77 -3.35 1.06
CA TYR A 56 7.39 -3.74 2.41
C TYR A 56 7.84 -2.68 3.42
N VAL A 57 6.91 -2.17 4.23
CA VAL A 57 7.16 -1.16 5.28
C VAL A 57 6.75 -1.64 6.68
N GLY A 58 6.49 -2.95 6.83
CA GLY A 58 6.14 -3.57 8.11
C GLY A 58 7.35 -3.88 8.99
N LYS A 59 7.10 -4.39 10.20
CA LYS A 59 8.14 -4.92 11.09
C LYS A 59 8.40 -6.37 10.73
N ARG A 60 9.65 -6.73 10.40
CA ARG A 60 10.13 -8.12 10.57
C ARG A 60 10.91 -8.17 11.88
N ALA A 61 10.78 -9.29 12.61
CA ALA A 61 11.46 -9.47 13.89
C ALA A 61 12.93 -9.06 13.76
N GLU A 62 13.43 -8.30 14.75
CA GLU A 62 14.80 -7.74 14.85
C GLU A 62 15.13 -6.48 14.02
N GLN A 63 14.22 -5.98 13.15
CA GLN A 63 14.44 -4.72 12.41
C GLN A 63 13.71 -3.52 13.05
N LEU A 64 14.38 -2.36 13.03
CA LEU A 64 13.75 -1.08 13.35
C LEU A 64 12.60 -0.83 12.37
N SER A 65 11.41 -0.51 12.87
CA SER A 65 10.28 -0.16 11.99
C SER A 65 10.59 1.09 11.19
N THR A 66 10.26 1.08 9.90
CA THR A 66 10.09 2.31 9.11
C THR A 66 9.16 3.24 9.88
N SER A 67 9.65 4.44 10.21
CA SER A 67 8.84 5.41 10.95
C SER A 67 7.65 5.86 10.11
N GLN A 68 6.58 6.34 10.73
CA GLN A 68 5.43 6.84 9.96
C GLN A 68 5.83 8.02 9.06
N ASP A 69 6.68 8.92 9.55
CA ASP A 69 7.19 10.04 8.75
C ASP A 69 7.96 9.56 7.53
N GLU A 70 8.73 8.48 7.68
CA GLU A 70 9.45 7.87 6.58
C GLU A 70 8.50 7.18 5.58
N ILE A 71 7.48 6.45 6.05
CA ILE A 71 6.43 5.90 5.18
C ILE A 71 5.75 7.04 4.40
N ASN A 72 5.42 8.14 5.06
CA ASN A 72 4.75 9.28 4.45
C ASN A 72 5.65 9.94 3.39
N ARG A 73 6.96 10.08 3.66
CA ARG A 73 7.94 10.54 2.66
C ARG A 73 8.01 9.59 1.46
N LEU A 74 8.11 8.29 1.69
CA LEU A 74 8.14 7.29 0.61
C LEU A 74 6.87 7.38 -0.26
N LEU A 75 5.69 7.52 0.34
CA LEU A 75 4.44 7.67 -0.42
C LEU A 75 4.48 8.88 -1.37
N VAL A 76 4.98 10.02 -0.89
CA VAL A 76 5.12 11.25 -1.70
C VAL A 76 6.18 11.05 -2.78
N ASP A 77 7.36 10.56 -2.41
CA ASP A 77 8.48 10.38 -3.34
C ASP A 77 8.12 9.41 -4.47
N TYR A 78 7.51 8.26 -4.14
CA TYR A 78 7.08 7.31 -5.16
C TYR A 78 5.96 7.88 -6.04
N ALA A 79 5.02 8.65 -5.49
CA ALA A 79 3.95 9.23 -6.30
C ALA A 79 4.48 10.26 -7.30
N LEU A 80 5.45 11.08 -6.88
CA LEU A 80 6.07 12.09 -7.74
C LEU A 80 6.94 11.47 -8.84
N ASN A 81 7.59 10.34 -8.57
CA ASN A 81 8.53 9.71 -9.50
C ASN A 81 7.91 8.61 -10.38
N TYR A 82 6.84 7.95 -9.93
CA TYR A 82 6.28 6.77 -10.62
C TYR A 82 4.78 6.88 -10.93
N GLY A 83 4.01 7.72 -10.22
CA GLY A 83 2.60 7.95 -10.53
C GLY A 83 1.64 7.53 -9.41
N HIS A 84 0.87 6.46 -9.62
CA HIS A 84 -0.14 5.98 -8.69
C HIS A 84 0.47 5.02 -7.66
N VAL A 85 0.55 5.48 -6.42
CA VAL A 85 0.95 4.69 -5.25
C VAL A 85 -0.27 4.20 -4.49
N VAL A 86 -0.30 2.92 -4.14
CA VAL A 86 -1.26 2.34 -3.21
C VAL A 86 -0.58 2.07 -1.87
N ARG A 87 -1.15 2.60 -0.79
CA ARG A 87 -0.80 2.20 0.57
C ARG A 87 -1.80 1.15 1.03
N LEU A 88 -1.40 -0.11 0.96
CA LEU A 88 -2.22 -1.26 1.34
C LEU A 88 -1.99 -1.57 2.82
N LYS A 89 -3.06 -1.54 3.61
CA LYS A 89 -3.01 -1.65 5.08
C LYS A 89 -3.92 -2.78 5.54
N GLY A 90 -3.48 -3.60 6.49
CA GLY A 90 -4.36 -4.58 7.14
C GLY A 90 -5.60 -3.92 7.76
N GLY A 91 -6.75 -4.58 7.67
CA GLY A 91 -8.03 -4.07 8.18
C GLY A 91 -8.55 -2.86 7.40
N ASP A 92 -8.97 -1.83 8.13
CA ASP A 92 -9.42 -0.54 7.59
C ASP A 92 -8.36 0.56 7.84
N PRO A 93 -8.07 1.45 6.88
CA PRO A 93 -7.03 2.47 7.03
C PRO A 93 -7.25 3.45 8.19
N PHE A 94 -8.50 3.71 8.59
CA PHE A 94 -8.86 4.71 9.58
C PHE A 94 -9.27 4.14 10.94
N VAL A 95 -9.42 2.81 11.07
CA VAL A 95 -9.65 2.15 12.36
C VAL A 95 -8.31 1.71 12.96
N PHE A 96 -7.74 2.53 13.85
CA PHE A 96 -6.41 2.34 14.46
C PHE A 96 -5.26 2.18 13.45
N GLY A 97 -5.49 2.50 12.18
CA GLY A 97 -4.54 2.31 11.09
C GLY A 97 -3.65 3.52 10.81
N ARG A 98 -3.85 4.68 11.44
CA ARG A 98 -3.11 5.92 11.15
C ARG A 98 -3.27 6.44 9.72
N GLY A 99 -4.37 6.12 9.04
CA GLY A 99 -4.59 6.57 7.66
C GLY A 99 -4.73 8.09 7.48
N GLY A 100 -4.95 8.84 8.57
CA GLY A 100 -5.12 10.29 8.54
C GLY A 100 -3.84 11.11 8.74
N GLU A 101 -2.71 10.45 8.99
CA GLU A 101 -1.38 11.06 9.18
C GLU A 101 -0.61 11.16 7.86
#